data_AF-A0A7Y6ZP19-F1
#
_entry.id   AF-A0A7Y6ZP19-F1
#
_cell.length_a   1.000
_cell.length_b   1.000
_cell.length_c   1.000
_cell.angle_alpha   90.00
_cell.angle_beta   90.00
_cell.angle_gamma   90.00
#
_symmetry.space_group_name_H-M   'P 1'
#
loop_
_entity.id
_entity.type
_entity.pdbx_description
1 polymer ?
#
loop_
_entity_poly.entity_id
_entity_poly.type
_entity_poly.pdbx_seq_one_letter_code
_entity_poly.pdbx_strand_id
1 'polypeptide(L)' 'MISHIHDYSIISHTGSLSGMLSSVIIVPEINSAVIVLTNSSQGGNSYNTISSAIRDEWIGRKR' A
#
# COMPACT_ATOMS: atom_id res chain seq x y z
N MET A 1 -6.32 2.77 -8.16
CA MET A 1 -7.28 1.67 -7.89
C MET A 1 -7.99 1.98 -6.58
N ILE A 2 -9.29 1.69 -6.52
CA ILE A 2 -10.08 1.80 -5.29
C ILE A 2 -10.63 0.39 -4.99
N SER A 3 -10.53 -0.06 -3.74
CA SER A 3 -11.10 -1.33 -3.28
C SER A 3 -11.70 -1.18 -1.88
N HIS A 4 -12.52 -2.14 -1.46
CA HIS A 4 -13.16 -2.15 -0.14
C HIS A 4 -12.76 -3.42 0.62
N ILE A 5 -12.43 -3.27 1.90
CA ILE A 5 -12.13 -4.37 2.82
C ILE A 5 -12.92 -4.13 4.11
N HIS A 6 -13.94 -4.95 4.38
CA HIS A 6 -14.90 -4.71 5.47
C HIS A 6 -15.48 -3.29 5.42
N ASP A 7 -15.28 -2.51 6.47
CA ASP A 7 -15.76 -1.12 6.63
C ASP A 7 -14.75 -0.09 6.10
N TYR A 8 -13.64 -0.52 5.48
CA TYR A 8 -12.53 0.34 5.04
C TYR A 8 -12.46 0.47 3.53
N SER A 9 -12.30 1.70 3.04
CA SER A 9 -12.00 2.01 1.65
C SER A 9 -10.49 2.11 1.47
N ILE A 10 -9.95 1.37 0.52
CA ILE A 10 -8.53 1.35 0.19
C ILE A 10 -8.34 2.06 -1.14
N ILE A 11 -7.73 3.23 -1.12
CA ILE A 11 -7.32 3.95 -2.33
C ILE A 11 -5.85 3.69 -2.56
N SER A 12 -5.47 3.21 -3.74
CA SER A 12 -4.09 2.84 -4.03
C SER A 12 -3.62 3.25 -5.42
N HIS A 13 -2.32 3.51 -5.54
CA HIS A 13 -1.63 3.73 -6.81
C HIS A 13 -0.24 3.13 -6.76
N THR A 14 0.21 2.54 -7.86
CA THR A 14 1.57 1.99 -8.00
C THR A 14 2.28 2.69 -9.15
N GLY A 15 3.55 3.04 -8.96
CA GLY A 15 4.40 3.57 -10.02
C GLY A 15 5.60 2.65 -10.25
N SER A 16 6.03 2.57 -11.50
CA SER A 16 7.21 1.81 -11.87
C SER A 16 8.02 2.55 -12.93
N LEU A 17 9.32 2.67 -12.67
CA LEU A 17 10.35 3.11 -13.61
C LEU A 17 11.56 2.19 -13.43
N SER A 18 12.41 2.06 -14.44
CA SER A 18 13.66 1.29 -14.26
C SER A 18 14.46 1.84 -13.07
N GLY A 19 14.73 1.00 -12.08
CA GLY A 19 15.42 1.37 -10.84
C GLY A 19 14.58 2.12 -9.80
N MET A 20 13.26 2.26 -9.98
CA MET A 20 12.37 2.86 -8.99
C MET A 20 10.98 2.22 -8.98
N LEU A 21 10.52 1.84 -7.78
CA LEU A 21 9.15 1.36 -7.55
C LEU A 21 8.49 2.21 -6.47
N SER A 22 7.19 2.47 -6.64
CA SER A 22 6.39 3.20 -5.68
C SER A 22 5.03 2.55 -5.43
N SER A 23 4.55 2.61 -4.19
CA SER A 23 3.20 2.24 -3.79
C SER A 23 2.64 3.29 -2.85
N VAL A 24 1.42 3.73 -3.13
CA VAL A 24 0.61 4.60 -2.27
C VAL A 24 -0.63 3.82 -1.88
N ILE A 25 -0.94 3.78 -0.58
CA ILE A 25 -2.20 3.27 -0.03
C ILE A 25 -2.75 4.32 0.94
N ILE A 26 -4.02 4.67 0.81
CA ILE A 26 -4.75 5.59 1.67
C ILE A 26 -5.98 4.84 2.21
N VAL A 27 -6.20 4.95 3.52
CA VAL A 27 -7.37 4.43 4.23
C VAL A 27 -8.09 5.60 4.91
N PRO A 28 -9.09 6.22 4.25
CA PRO A 28 -9.73 7.44 4.73
C PRO A 28 -10.39 7.28 6.11
N GLU A 29 -10.97 6.13 6.41
CA GLU A 29 -11.76 5.88 7.63
C GLU A 29 -10.93 5.94 8.91
N ILE A 30 -9.60 5.84 8.79
CA ILE A 30 -8.65 5.97 9.90
C ILE A 30 -7.66 7.11 9.69
N ASN A 31 -7.93 8.01 8.74
CA ASN A 31 -7.07 9.17 8.40
C ASN A 31 -5.60 8.80 8.21
N SER A 32 -5.31 7.63 7.63
CA SER A 32 -3.95 7.08 7.54
C SER A 32 -3.59 6.71 6.12
N ALA A 33 -2.32 6.90 5.76
CA ALA A 33 -1.79 6.58 4.45
C ALA A 33 -0.35 6.07 4.55
N VAL A 34 0.00 5.08 3.73
CA VAL A 34 1.36 4.54 3.62
C VAL A 34 1.88 4.79 2.22
N ILE A 35 3.09 5.34 2.15
CA ILE A 35 3.80 5.62 0.91
C ILE A 35 5.14 4.90 0.98
N VAL A 36 5.38 4.01 0.03
CA VAL A 36 6.64 3.28 -0.10
C VAL A 36 7.30 3.70 -1.40
N LEU A 37 8.54 4.18 -1.29
CA LEU A 37 9.42 4.53 -2.40
C LEU A 37 10.69 3.70 -2.25
N THR A 38 11.08 2.98 -3.30
CA THR A 38 12.30 2.17 -3.29
C THR A 38 13.03 2.28 -4.61
N ASN A 39 14.36 2.25 -4.55
CA ASN A 39 15.26 2.20 -5.70
C ASN A 39 15.54 0.76 -6.16
N SER A 40 14.53 -0.10 -6.12
CA SER A 40 14.64 -1.51 -6.51
C SER A 40 14.32 -1.70 -8.00
N SER A 41 14.93 -2.70 -8.64
CA SER A 41 14.63 -3.08 -10.02
C SER A 41 13.23 -3.69 -10.15
N GLN A 42 12.65 -3.58 -11.36
CA GLN A 42 11.39 -4.25 -11.69
C GLN A 42 11.50 -5.76 -11.47
N GLY A 43 10.59 -6.31 -10.68
CA GLY A 43 10.58 -7.72 -10.25
C GLY A 43 10.59 -7.90 -8.73
N GLY A 44 11.01 -6.88 -7.97
CA GLY A 44 10.88 -6.88 -6.52
C GLY A 44 9.45 -6.57 -6.06
N ASN A 45 8.83 -7.45 -5.26
CA ASN A 45 7.51 -7.21 -4.68
C ASN A 45 7.55 -6.42 -3.35
N SER A 46 8.75 -6.07 -2.86
CA SER A 46 8.95 -5.48 -1.53
C SER A 46 8.14 -4.20 -1.31
N TYR A 47 8.00 -3.36 -2.34
CA TYR A 47 7.23 -2.11 -2.24
C TYR A 47 5.73 -2.35 -1.96
N ASN A 48 5.16 -3.40 -2.56
CA ASN A 48 3.77 -3.80 -2.36
C ASN A 48 3.60 -4.60 -1.06
N THR A 49 4.54 -5.48 -0.73
CA THR A 49 4.50 -6.26 0.51
C THR A 49 4.58 -5.36 1.74
N ILE A 50 5.45 -4.36 1.75
CA ILE A 50 5.58 -3.42 2.89
C ILE A 50 4.30 -2.59 3.04
N SER A 51 3.78 -2.00 1.95
CA SER A 51 2.58 -1.17 2.03
C SER A 51 1.35 -2.00 2.43
N SER A 52 1.21 -3.22 1.91
CA SER A 52 0.12 -4.12 2.27
C SER A 52 0.22 -4.60 3.72
N ALA A 53 1.41 -4.94 4.23
CA ALA A 53 1.59 -5.35 5.62
C ALA A 53 1.23 -4.24 6.62
N ILE A 54 1.62 -2.99 6.32
CA ILE A 54 1.26 -1.83 7.16
C ILE A 54 -0.25 -1.59 7.11
N ARG A 55 -0.86 -1.62 5.91
CA ARG A 55 -2.31 -1.53 5.77
C ARG A 55 -3.02 -2.60 6.58
N ASP A 56 -2.56 -3.85 6.50
CA ASP A 56 -3.15 -5.00 7.17
C ASP A 56 -3.04 -4.90 8.69
N GLU A 57 -1.97 -4.30 9.24
CA GLU A 57 -1.90 -3.97 10.67
C GLU A 57 -2.96 -2.92 11.07
N TRP A 58 -3.28 -1.97 10.19
CA TRP A 58 -4.32 -0.97 10.47
C TRP A 58 -5.74 -1.53 10.41
N ILE A 59 -6.05 -2.32 9.39
CA ILE A 59 -7.42 -2.81 9.14
C ILE A 59 -7.68 -4.19 9.73
N GLY A 60 -6.63 -4.96 9.99
CA GLY A 60 -6.65 -6.40 10.28
C GLY A 60 -6.37 -6.79 11.72
N ARG A 61 -6.08 -5.86 12.64
CA ARG A 61 -6.18 -6.15 14.09
C ARG A 61 -7.63 -6.11 14.59
N LYS A 62 -8.52 -6.87 13.94
CA LYS A 62 -9.70 -7.46 14.58
C LYS A 62 -9.39 -8.96 14.75
N ARG A 63 -8.86 -9.31 15.94
CA ARG A 63 -8.91 -10.69 16.45
C ARG A 63 -10.27 -10.93 17.06
#